data_AF-A0A6M5YI41-F1
#
_entry.id   AF-A0A6M5YI41-F1
#
_cell.length_a   1.000
_cell.length_b   1.000
_cell.length_c   1.000
_cell.angle_alpha   90.00
_cell.angle_beta   90.00
_cell.angle_gamma   90.00
#
_symmetry.space_group_name_H-M   'P 1'
#
loop_
_entity.id
_entity.type
_entity.pdbx_description
1 polymer ?
#
loop_
_entity_poly.entity_id
_entity_poly.type
_entity_poly.pdbx_seq_one_letter_code
_entity_poly.pdbx_strand_id
1 'polypeptide(L)'
;MVTPPRTGRPGRPRKAHRVIPPEVTYATVHKERENNRVVAVSTRVVFGAVVAVTAALLASAVSTAVNTCFVERHNGTDRNRCSRKVRKSYGFSKDWDTHRAATAFSYFSYNFCWPVRTLRHKGADGRWHQRTPAMAAGLTDRVWALSEWLTLPAVQCR
;
A
#
# COMPACT_ATOMS: atom_id res chain seq x y z
N MET A 1 18.18 5.60 -14.50
CA MET A 1 19.04 4.40 -14.49
C MET A 1 20.41 4.85 -14.93
N VAL A 2 21.48 4.53 -14.22
CA VAL A 2 22.83 5.02 -14.53
C VAL A 2 23.67 3.86 -15.03
N THR A 3 24.18 4.01 -16.25
CA THR A 3 25.15 3.07 -16.83
C THR A 3 26.55 3.53 -16.43
N PRO A 4 27.28 2.75 -15.61
CA PRO A 4 28.62 3.13 -15.21
C PRO A 4 29.58 3.15 -16.41
N PRO A 5 30.59 4.04 -16.42
CA PRO A 5 31.58 4.07 -17.48
C PRO A 5 32.33 2.75 -17.56
N ARG A 6 32.77 2.38 -18.78
CA ARG A 6 33.58 1.18 -18.98
C ARG A 6 34.93 1.36 -18.27
N THR A 7 35.34 0.35 -17.51
CA THR A 7 36.57 0.39 -16.71
C THR A 7 37.84 0.15 -17.53
N GLY A 8 37.73 -0.27 -18.79
CA GLY A 8 38.88 -0.60 -19.66
C GLY A 8 39.67 -1.85 -19.26
N ARG A 9 39.31 -2.50 -18.14
CA ARG A 9 39.95 -3.71 -17.64
C ARG A 9 39.25 -4.97 -18.17
N PRO A 10 39.97 -6.10 -18.32
CA PRO A 10 39.35 -7.38 -18.66
C PRO A 10 38.24 -7.76 -17.66
N GLY A 11 37.12 -8.29 -18.17
CA GLY A 11 35.99 -8.75 -17.37
C GLY A 11 34.63 -8.17 -17.79
N ARG A 12 33.56 -8.68 -17.17
CA ARG A 12 32.20 -8.25 -17.49
C ARG A 12 31.99 -6.78 -17.07
N PRO A 13 31.47 -5.91 -17.95
CA PRO A 13 31.12 -4.55 -17.59
C PRO A 13 30.13 -4.50 -16.43
N ARG A 14 30.26 -3.48 -15.57
CA ARG A 14 29.31 -3.24 -14.47
C ARG A 14 27.91 -3.04 -15.04
N LYS A 15 26.91 -3.71 -14.45
CA LYS A 15 25.51 -3.54 -14.83
C LYS A 15 25.03 -2.13 -14.50
N ALA A 16 24.11 -1.61 -15.32
CA ALA A 16 23.40 -0.39 -14.99
C ALA A 16 22.66 -0.57 -13.64
N HIS A 17 22.68 0.47 -12.82
CA HIS A 17 22.01 0.47 -11.52
C HIS A 17 21.01 1.62 -11.44
N ARG A 18 20.04 1.50 -10.54
CA ARG A 18 19.09 2.59 -10.26
C ARG A 18 19.73 3.49 -9.21
N VAL A 19 19.80 4.78 -9.52
CA VAL A 19 20.13 5.82 -8.56
C VAL A 19 18.81 6.37 -8.03
N ILE A 20 18.73 6.54 -6.72
CA ILE A 20 17.56 7.09 -6.05
C ILE A 20 17.56 8.60 -6.29
N PRO A 21 16.46 9.18 -6.78
CA PRO A 21 16.34 10.63 -6.93
C PRO A 21 16.56 11.35 -5.59
N PRO A 22 17.26 12.50 -5.56
CA PRO A 22 17.60 13.19 -4.31
C PRO A 22 16.37 13.67 -3.54
N GLU A 23 15.21 13.80 -4.18
CA GLU A 23 13.94 14.19 -3.57
C GLU A 23 13.30 13.05 -2.77
N VAL A 24 13.74 11.80 -2.96
CA VAL A 24 13.16 10.65 -2.28
C VAL A 24 13.60 10.62 -0.82
N THR A 25 12.61 10.77 0.05
CA THR A 25 12.77 10.59 1.50
C THR A 25 12.33 9.19 1.89
N TYR A 26 13.25 8.41 2.48
CA TYR A 26 13.00 7.02 2.87
C TYR A 26 13.53 6.75 4.27
N ALA A 27 12.65 6.25 5.13
CA ALA A 27 12.97 5.90 6.51
C ALA A 27 12.53 4.47 6.83
N THR A 28 13.30 3.81 7.69
CA THR A 28 13.06 2.46 8.17
C THR A 28 12.67 2.50 9.64
N VAL A 29 11.66 1.71 10.01
CA VAL A 29 11.27 1.48 11.41
C VAL A 29 11.96 0.21 11.89
N HIS A 30 12.85 0.35 12.87
CA HIS A 30 13.51 -0.74 13.56
C HIS A 30 12.74 -1.09 14.83
N LYS A 31 12.35 -2.35 14.98
CA LYS A 31 11.64 -2.85 16.16
C LYS A 31 12.53 -3.83 16.89
N GLU A 32 12.88 -3.49 18.11
CA GLU A 32 13.59 -4.37 19.02
C GLU A 32 12.58 -5.28 19.71
N ARG A 33 12.88 -6.58 19.78
CA ARG A 33 11.96 -7.58 20.31
C ARG A 33 12.65 -8.49 21.31
N GLU A 34 11.97 -8.71 22.43
CA GLU A 34 12.36 -9.67 23.46
C GLU A 34 11.15 -10.56 23.77
N ASN A 35 11.36 -11.88 23.90
CA ASN A 35 10.28 -12.85 24.17
C ASN A 35 9.06 -12.68 23.24
N ASN A 36 9.33 -12.43 21.95
CA ASN A 36 8.33 -12.19 20.90
C ASN A 36 7.44 -10.93 21.10
N ARG A 37 7.78 -10.04 22.03
CA ARG A 37 7.13 -8.74 22.25
C ARG A 37 8.02 -7.62 21.73
N VAL A 38 7.42 -6.54 21.23
CA VAL A 38 8.18 -5.35 20.83
C VAL A 38 8.50 -4.54 22.09
N VAL A 39 9.77 -4.34 22.39
CA VAL A 39 10.25 -3.61 23.59
C VAL A 39 10.64 -2.18 23.25
N ALA A 40 11.14 -1.94 22.05
CA ALA A 40 11.52 -0.61 21.57
C ALA A 40 11.27 -0.47 20.07
N VAL A 41 11.01 0.77 19.64
CA VAL A 41 10.85 1.14 18.23
C VAL A 41 11.70 2.37 17.95
N SER A 42 12.66 2.24 17.04
CA SER A 42 13.51 3.33 16.57
C SER A 42 13.30 3.57 15.08
N THR A 43 13.57 4.79 14.63
CA THR A 43 13.46 5.16 13.22
C THR A 43 14.82 5.56 12.69
N ARG A 44 15.20 5.04 11.53
CA ARG A 44 16.42 5.40 10.82
C ARG A 44 16.06 5.99 9.47
N VAL A 45 16.46 7.24 9.22
CA VAL A 45 16.39 7.83 7.88
C VAL A 45 17.52 7.25 7.04
N VAL A 46 17.19 6.66 5.89
CA VAL A 46 18.14 6.01 4.99
C VAL A 46 18.46 6.91 3.80
N PHE A 47 17.44 7.57 3.24
CA PHE A 47 17.59 8.54 2.15
C PHE A 47 16.80 9.82 2.47
N GLY A 48 17.34 10.96 2.06
CA GLY A 48 16.77 12.29 2.33
C GLY A 48 17.28 12.93 3.62
N ALA A 49 16.95 14.20 3.82
CA ALA A 49 17.29 14.94 5.03
C ALA A 49 16.28 14.65 6.15
N VAL A 50 16.76 14.62 7.40
CA VAL A 50 15.89 14.48 8.58
C VAL A 50 14.79 15.54 8.58
N VAL A 51 15.12 16.77 8.17
CA VAL A 51 14.18 17.88 8.03
C VAL A 51 13.00 17.54 7.09
N ALA A 52 13.26 16.84 5.98
CA ALA A 52 12.21 16.45 5.04
C ALA A 52 11.27 15.39 5.64
N VAL A 53 11.82 14.43 6.39
CA VAL A 53 11.01 13.44 7.13
C VAL A 53 10.14 14.15 8.17
N THR A 54 10.72 15.07 8.94
CA THR A 54 9.99 15.82 9.97
C THR A 54 8.89 16.67 9.36
N ALA A 55 9.16 17.38 8.26
CA ALA A 55 8.15 18.14 7.53
C ALA A 55 7.00 17.26 7.02
N ALA A 56 7.32 16.08 6.47
CA ALA A 56 6.31 15.12 6.02
C ALA A 56 5.45 14.58 7.18
N LEU A 57 6.05 14.34 8.36
CA LEU A 57 5.31 13.93 9.56
C LEU A 57 4.44 15.05 10.13
N LEU A 58 4.89 16.30 10.07
CA LEU A 58 4.09 17.46 10.48
C LEU A 58 2.90 17.70 9.54
N ALA A 59 3.09 17.48 8.23
CA ALA A 59 2.03 17.60 7.23
C ALA A 59 1.06 16.41 7.21
N SER A 60 1.39 15.30 7.88
CA SER A 60 0.61 14.07 7.87
C SER A 60 -0.65 14.20 8.72
N ALA A 61 -1.81 13.97 8.11
CA ALA A 61 -3.10 13.95 8.82
C ALA A 61 -3.33 12.70 9.68
N VAL A 62 -2.49 11.66 9.55
CA VAL A 62 -2.80 10.31 10.05
C VAL A 62 -1.79 9.75 11.05
N SER A 63 -0.60 10.34 11.15
CA SER A 63 0.47 9.88 12.05
C SER A 63 1.52 10.95 12.24
N THR A 64 2.00 11.10 13.46
CA THR A 64 3.12 11.97 13.85
C THR A 64 4.47 11.23 13.89
N ALA A 65 4.47 9.92 13.66
CA ALA A 65 5.67 9.08 13.63
C ALA A 65 5.74 8.23 12.36
N VAL A 66 6.95 7.86 11.95
CA VAL A 66 7.16 6.91 10.85
C VAL A 66 6.61 5.55 11.27
N ASN A 67 5.58 5.07 10.58
CA ASN A 67 4.95 3.80 10.90
C ASN A 67 4.48 3.08 9.63
N THR A 68 4.72 1.77 9.59
CA THR A 68 4.27 0.91 8.49
C THR A 68 2.93 0.24 8.75
N CYS A 69 2.34 0.40 9.95
CA CYS A 69 1.12 -0.31 10.36
C CYS A 69 -0.05 -0.11 9.41
N PHE A 70 -0.21 1.09 8.84
CA PHE A 70 -1.28 1.43 7.92
C PHE A 70 -1.18 0.63 6.62
N VAL A 71 0.04 0.52 6.08
CA VAL A 71 0.32 -0.26 4.85
C VAL A 71 0.27 -1.75 5.13
N GLU A 72 0.85 -2.21 6.24
CA GLU A 72 0.88 -3.64 6.59
C GLU A 72 -0.51 -4.20 6.91
N ARG A 73 -1.40 -3.41 7.52
CA ARG A 73 -2.80 -3.80 7.73
C ARG A 73 -3.52 -4.04 6.41
N HIS A 74 -3.29 -3.15 5.44
CA HIS A 74 -3.84 -3.31 4.10
C HIS A 74 -3.23 -4.54 3.40
N ASN A 75 -1.91 -4.70 3.43
CA ASN A 75 -1.22 -5.86 2.87
C ASN A 75 -1.73 -7.19 3.45
N GLY A 76 -1.98 -7.25 4.76
CA GLY A 76 -2.59 -8.42 5.41
C GLY A 76 -3.99 -8.73 4.88
N THR A 77 -4.81 -7.70 4.69
CA THR A 77 -6.17 -7.83 4.12
C THR A 77 -6.12 -8.31 2.68
N ASP A 78 -5.25 -7.72 1.86
CA ASP A 78 -5.05 -8.05 0.46
C ASP A 78 -4.53 -9.48 0.27
N ARG A 79 -3.57 -9.92 1.10
CA ARG A 79 -3.11 -11.32 1.10
C ARG A 79 -4.22 -12.30 1.49
N ASN A 80 -5.09 -11.93 2.43
CA ASN A 80 -6.23 -12.79 2.80
C ASN A 80 -7.26 -12.89 1.67
N ARG A 81 -7.51 -11.79 0.95
CA ARG A 81 -8.49 -11.73 -0.14
C ARG A 81 -7.96 -12.24 -1.49
N CYS A 82 -6.65 -12.25 -1.68
CA CYS A 82 -6.00 -12.66 -2.93
C CYS A 82 -5.01 -13.79 -2.67
N SER A 83 -5.43 -15.03 -2.92
CA SER A 83 -4.59 -16.23 -2.75
C SER A 83 -3.29 -16.18 -3.56
N ARG A 84 -3.27 -15.40 -4.65
CA ARG A 84 -2.10 -15.14 -5.51
C ARG A 84 -0.98 -14.36 -4.80
N LYS A 85 -1.30 -13.67 -3.70
CA LYS A 85 -0.36 -12.85 -2.91
C LYS A 85 0.04 -13.52 -1.59
N VAL A 86 -0.52 -14.68 -1.28
CA VAL A 86 -0.11 -15.48 -0.12
C VAL A 86 1.27 -16.07 -0.38
N ARG A 87 2.11 -16.09 0.66
CA ARG A 87 3.46 -16.66 0.59
C ARG A 87 3.39 -18.17 0.31
N LYS A 88 4.17 -18.65 -0.66
CA LYS A 88 4.25 -20.08 -1.05
C LYS A 88 2.90 -20.67 -1.48
N SER A 89 2.08 -19.87 -2.16
CA SER A 89 0.79 -20.33 -2.71
C SER A 89 0.97 -21.07 -4.03
N TYR A 90 0.17 -22.12 -4.25
CA TYR A 90 0.04 -22.75 -5.57
C TYR A 90 -0.75 -21.88 -6.58
N GLY A 91 -1.45 -20.86 -6.10
CA GLY A 91 -2.19 -19.90 -6.93
C GLY A 91 -1.34 -18.76 -7.51
N PHE A 92 -0.05 -18.96 -7.74
CA PHE A 92 0.81 -17.91 -8.29
C PHE A 92 0.40 -17.53 -9.72
N SER A 93 0.64 -16.28 -10.10
CA SER A 93 0.35 -15.82 -11.45
C SER A 93 1.55 -16.11 -12.35
N LYS A 94 1.29 -16.73 -13.51
CA LYS A 94 2.31 -17.00 -14.55
C LYS A 94 2.47 -15.84 -15.53
N ASP A 95 1.46 -14.98 -15.58
CA ASP A 95 1.39 -13.81 -16.44
C ASP A 95 1.19 -12.54 -15.59
N TRP A 96 1.84 -11.46 -16.02
CA TRP A 96 1.86 -10.20 -15.28
C TRP A 96 0.54 -9.44 -15.36
N ASP A 97 -0.12 -9.47 -16.52
CA ASP A 97 -1.39 -8.78 -16.71
C ASP A 97 -2.50 -9.44 -15.90
N THR A 98 -2.51 -10.77 -15.83
CA THR A 98 -3.36 -11.54 -14.94
C THR A 98 -3.12 -11.19 -13.47
N HIS A 99 -1.85 -11.03 -13.05
CA HIS A 99 -1.52 -10.64 -11.68
C HIS A 99 -2.02 -9.23 -11.35
N ARG A 100 -1.84 -8.30 -12.30
CA ARG A 100 -2.30 -6.92 -12.19
C ARG A 100 -3.82 -6.85 -12.12
N ALA A 101 -4.52 -7.56 -13.00
CA ALA A 101 -5.98 -7.62 -13.02
C ALA A 101 -6.55 -8.17 -11.69
N ALA A 102 -6.01 -9.28 -11.19
CA ALA A 102 -6.44 -9.85 -9.91
C ALA A 102 -6.14 -8.90 -8.72
N THR A 103 -5.01 -8.19 -8.78
CA THR A 103 -4.65 -7.18 -7.79
C THR A 103 -5.63 -6.01 -7.80
N ALA A 104 -5.92 -5.44 -8.98
CA ALA A 104 -6.89 -4.37 -9.13
C ALA A 104 -8.26 -4.81 -8.65
N PHE A 105 -8.73 -5.99 -9.09
CA PHE A 105 -10.00 -6.56 -8.67
C PHE A 105 -10.12 -6.68 -7.14
N SER A 106 -9.11 -7.24 -6.47
CA SER A 106 -9.12 -7.39 -5.01
C SER A 106 -9.14 -6.03 -4.30
N TYR A 107 -8.33 -5.08 -4.77
CA TYR A 107 -8.22 -3.74 -4.21
C TYR A 107 -9.52 -2.94 -4.35
N PHE A 108 -10.09 -2.88 -5.55
CA PHE A 108 -11.32 -2.12 -5.81
C PHE A 108 -12.55 -2.78 -5.17
N SER A 109 -12.68 -4.10 -5.24
CA SER A 109 -13.78 -4.80 -4.56
C SER A 109 -13.75 -4.59 -3.03
N TYR A 110 -12.56 -4.46 -2.42
CA TYR A 110 -12.44 -4.11 -1.00
C TYR A 110 -12.93 -2.67 -0.72
N ASN A 111 -12.53 -1.72 -1.55
CA ASN A 111 -12.83 -0.31 -1.32
C ASN A 111 -14.29 0.06 -1.62
N PHE A 112 -14.89 -0.50 -2.68
CA PHE A 112 -16.21 -0.09 -3.18
C PHE A 112 -17.34 -1.05 -2.83
N CYS A 113 -17.06 -2.36 -2.77
CA CYS A 113 -18.10 -3.39 -2.63
C CYS A 113 -18.20 -3.98 -1.22
N TRP A 114 -17.21 -3.77 -0.34
CA TRP A 114 -17.14 -4.42 0.96
C TRP A 114 -17.31 -3.43 2.12
N PRO A 115 -18.45 -3.47 2.85
CA PRO A 115 -18.61 -2.67 4.05
C PRO A 115 -17.77 -3.23 5.20
N VAL A 116 -16.97 -2.36 5.83
CA VAL A 116 -16.07 -2.77 6.92
C VAL A 116 -16.68 -2.37 8.26
N ARG A 117 -16.77 -3.33 9.20
CA ARG A 117 -17.38 -3.14 10.52
C ARG A 117 -16.83 -1.96 11.31
N THR A 118 -15.53 -1.66 11.16
CA THR A 118 -14.84 -0.57 11.86
C THR A 118 -15.09 0.81 11.26
N LEU A 119 -15.65 0.90 10.05
CA LEU A 119 -15.98 2.16 9.39
C LEU A 119 -17.46 2.53 9.51
N ARG A 120 -18.26 1.68 10.16
CA ARG A 120 -19.67 1.97 10.44
C ARG A 120 -19.78 3.25 11.25
N HIS A 121 -20.80 4.04 10.96
CA HIS A 121 -21.11 5.24 11.73
C HIS A 121 -22.50 5.13 12.33
N LYS A 122 -22.74 5.84 13.44
CA LYS A 122 -24.05 5.88 14.08
C LYS A 122 -24.86 7.01 13.44
N GLY A 123 -26.03 6.69 12.91
CA GLY A 123 -26.94 7.67 12.36
C GLY A 123 -27.66 8.46 13.45
N ALA A 124 -28.35 9.53 13.05
CA ALA A 124 -29.21 10.30 13.94
C ALA A 124 -30.35 9.45 14.54
N ASP A 125 -30.75 8.39 13.85
CA ASP A 125 -31.69 7.36 14.29
C ASP A 125 -31.12 6.41 15.36
N GLY A 126 -29.85 6.59 15.75
CA GLY A 126 -29.15 5.76 16.72
C GLY A 126 -28.71 4.40 16.16
N ARG A 127 -28.95 4.10 14.88
CA ARG A 127 -28.59 2.82 14.25
C ARG A 127 -27.19 2.87 13.64
N TRP A 128 -26.57 1.70 13.51
CA TRP A 128 -25.27 1.57 12.84
C TRP A 128 -25.44 1.42 11.34
N HIS A 129 -24.96 2.39 10.58
CA HIS A 129 -24.97 2.37 9.13
C HIS A 129 -23.65 1.80 8.60
N GLN A 130 -23.76 0.86 7.66
CA GLN A 130 -22.61 0.22 7.03
C GLN A 130 -21.89 1.19 6.10
N ARG A 131 -20.55 1.13 6.08
CA ARG A 131 -19.72 2.01 5.25
C ARG A 131 -18.56 1.26 4.65
N THR A 132 -18.31 1.47 3.36
CA THR A 132 -17.09 1.00 2.69
C THR A 132 -15.95 1.99 2.87
N PRO A 133 -14.69 1.60 2.63
CA PRO A 133 -13.58 2.55 2.58
C PRO A 133 -13.78 3.69 1.58
N ALA A 134 -14.36 3.42 0.40
CA ALA A 134 -14.64 4.46 -0.59
C ALA A 134 -15.71 5.44 -0.10
N MET A 135 -16.73 4.97 0.61
CA MET A 135 -17.71 5.84 1.27
C MET A 135 -17.06 6.67 2.39
N ALA A 136 -16.14 6.08 3.15
CA ALA A 136 -15.40 6.78 4.19
C ALA A 136 -14.52 7.91 3.66
N ALA A 137 -13.99 7.74 2.45
CA ALA A 137 -13.18 8.72 1.75
C ALA A 137 -14.02 9.72 0.93
N GLY A 138 -15.36 9.61 0.92
CA GLY A 138 -16.24 10.47 0.13
C GLY A 138 -16.20 10.23 -1.38
N LEU A 139 -15.70 9.08 -1.83
CA LEU A 139 -15.61 8.72 -3.26
C LEU A 139 -16.94 8.16 -3.82
N THR A 140 -17.85 7.74 -2.95
CA THR A 140 -19.17 7.20 -3.27
C THR A 140 -20.08 7.35 -2.05
N ASP A 141 -21.38 7.42 -2.26
CA ASP A 141 -22.41 7.51 -1.21
C ASP A 141 -23.06 6.15 -0.89
N ARG A 142 -22.77 5.14 -1.70
CA ARG A 142 -23.35 3.79 -1.61
C ARG A 142 -22.32 2.67 -1.66
N VAL A 143 -22.73 1.51 -1.18
CA VAL A 143 -22.05 0.22 -1.38
C VAL A 143 -22.33 -0.24 -2.81
N TRP A 144 -21.29 -0.58 -3.56
CA TRP A 144 -21.44 -1.09 -4.92
C TRP A 144 -21.70 -2.60 -4.89
N ALA A 145 -22.65 -3.06 -5.70
CA ALA A 145 -22.75 -4.48 -5.99
C ALA A 145 -21.54 -4.90 -6.85
N LEU A 146 -21.06 -6.13 -6.69
CA LEU A 146 -19.92 -6.60 -7.47
C LEU A 146 -20.22 -6.60 -8.97
N SER A 147 -21.45 -6.95 -9.37
CA SER A 147 -21.91 -6.89 -10.75
C SER A 147 -21.85 -5.46 -11.31
N GLU A 148 -22.34 -4.49 -10.54
CA GLU A 148 -22.32 -3.08 -10.93
C GLU A 148 -20.90 -2.56 -11.09
N TRP A 149 -20.00 -2.90 -10.16
CA TRP A 149 -18.61 -2.50 -10.27
C TRP A 149 -17.91 -3.12 -11.49
N LEU A 150 -18.25 -4.36 -11.85
CA LEU A 150 -17.71 -5.05 -13.03
C LEU A 150 -18.24 -4.51 -14.37
N THR A 151 -19.44 -3.96 -14.39
CA THR A 151 -20.08 -3.46 -15.62
C THR A 151 -19.81 -1.97 -15.87
N LEU A 152 -19.25 -1.25 -14.91
CA LEU A 152 -18.80 0.11 -15.14
C LEU A 152 -17.64 0.13 -16.15
N PRO A 153 -17.71 0.97 -17.20
CA PRO A 153 -16.59 1.12 -18.12
C PRO A 153 -15.38 1.69 -17.36
N ALA A 154 -14.26 0.95 -17.37
CA ALA A 154 -12.99 1.36 -16.75
C ALA A 154 -12.37 2.62 -17.38
N VAL A 155 -12.94 3.10 -18.49
CA VAL A 155 -12.55 4.31 -19.22
C VAL A 155 -13.83 5.06 -19.57
N GLN A 156 -14.16 6.09 -18.81
CA GLN A 156 -14.97 7.19 -19.32
C GLN A 156 -13.99 8.29 -19.72
N CYS A 157 -13.40 8.16 -20.91
CA CYS A 157 -12.82 9.32 -21.58
C CYS A 157 -13.98 10.27 -21.89
N ARG A 158 -14.05 11.38 -21.17
CA ARG A 158 -14.71 12.61 -21.65
C ARG A 158 -13.65 13.49 -22.25
#